data_AF-E8LW78-F1
#
_entry.id   AF-E8LW78-F1
#
_cell.length_a   1.000
_cell.length_b   1.000
_cell.length_c   1.000
_cell.angle_alpha   90.00
_cell.angle_beta   90.00
_cell.angle_gamma   90.00
#
_symmetry.space_group_name_H-M   'P 1'
#
loop_
_entity.id
_entity.type
_entity.pdbx_description
1 polymer ?
#
loop_
_entity_poly.entity_id
_entity_poly.type
_entity_poly.pdbx_seq_one_letter_code
_entity_poly.pdbx_strand_id
1 'polypeptide(L)'
;MTTRILADVAASITELKANPMKVATSAHGEPVAVLNRNEPAFYCVPAQAYEMMMDRLEDLELLALAKERESEESISVNIDDL
;
A
#
# COMPACT_ATOMS: atom_id res chain seq x y z
N MET A 1 13.73 7.70 -22.26
CA MET A 1 12.52 6.97 -21.79
C MET A 1 12.02 7.68 -20.54
N THR A 2 10.72 7.95 -20.45
CA THR A 2 10.11 8.55 -19.25
C THR A 2 9.64 7.42 -18.34
N THR A 3 10.32 7.22 -17.21
CA THR A 3 9.93 6.22 -16.22
C THR A 3 8.87 6.81 -15.30
N ARG A 4 7.74 6.13 -15.15
CA ARG A 4 6.66 6.57 -14.25
C ARG A 4 7.09 6.36 -12.80
N ILE A 5 7.07 7.44 -12.01
CA ILE A 5 7.32 7.42 -10.57
C ILE A 5 5.97 7.62 -9.86
N LEU A 6 5.67 6.76 -8.89
CA LEU A 6 4.42 6.73 -8.11
C LEU A 6 4.61 7.32 -6.71
N ALA A 7 5.52 8.26 -6.57
CA ALA A 7 5.83 8.96 -5.34
C ALA A 7 6.19 10.41 -5.66
N ASP A 8 5.75 11.33 -4.80
CA ASP A 8 6.06 12.76 -4.95
C ASP A 8 7.47 13.09 -4.47
N VAL A 9 8.06 12.21 -3.66
CA VAL A 9 9.41 12.34 -3.12
C VAL A 9 10.29 11.22 -3.66
N ALA A 10 11.51 11.57 -4.05
CA ALA A 10 12.53 10.62 -4.45
C ALA A 10 13.83 10.86 -3.68
N ALA A 11 14.57 9.79 -3.42
CA ALA A 11 15.89 9.82 -2.81
C ALA A 11 16.83 8.87 -3.57
N SER A 12 18.11 9.21 -3.66
CA SER A 12 19.11 8.30 -4.21
C SER A 12 19.39 7.13 -3.26
N ILE A 13 19.87 6.01 -3.80
CA ILE A 13 20.33 4.88 -2.99
C ILE A 13 21.48 5.27 -2.05
N THR A 14 22.26 6.30 -2.39
CA THR A 14 23.34 6.82 -1.55
C THR A 14 22.77 7.56 -0.34
N GLU A 15 21.76 8.40 -0.52
CA GLU A 15 21.07 9.10 0.58
C GLU A 15 20.37 8.11 1.52
N LEU A 16 19.73 7.08 0.95
CA LEU A 16 19.12 6.01 1.74
C LEU A 16 20.17 5.29 2.60
N LYS A 17 21.33 4.92 2.01
CA LYS A 17 22.42 4.27 2.76
C LYS A 17 23.00 5.16 3.86
N ALA A 18 23.09 6.47 3.61
CA ALA A 18 23.64 7.42 4.57
C ALA A 18 22.72 7.62 5.78
N ASN A 19 21.41 7.72 5.56
CA ASN A 19 20.44 7.84 6.65
C ASN A 19 19.06 7.28 6.25
N PRO A 20 18.82 5.98 6.50
CA PRO A 20 17.57 5.32 6.12
C PRO A 20 16.34 5.95 6.77
N MET A 21 16.43 6.32 8.04
CA MET A 21 15.31 6.89 8.79
C MET A 21 14.92 8.27 8.25
N LYS A 22 15.90 9.12 7.93
CA LYS A 22 15.65 10.42 7.31
C LYS A 22 14.88 10.26 6.00
N VAL A 23 15.30 9.34 5.14
CA VAL A 23 14.63 9.06 3.86
C VAL A 23 13.23 8.49 4.08
N ALA A 24 13.06 7.51 4.98
CA ALA A 24 11.75 6.93 5.26
C ALA A 24 10.74 7.97 5.78
N THR A 25 11.21 8.99 6.51
CA THR A 25 10.33 10.06 7.05
C THR A 25 10.20 11.28 6.15
N SER A 26 10.96 11.40 5.05
CA SER A 26 11.01 12.63 4.25
C SER A 26 9.73 12.90 3.46
N ALA A 27 8.87 11.90 3.31
CA ALA A 27 7.58 12.01 2.65
C ALA A 27 6.39 12.04 3.62
N HIS A 28 6.63 12.29 4.92
CA HIS A 28 5.56 12.51 5.90
C HIS A 28 4.51 11.39 5.98
N GLY A 29 4.92 10.14 5.83
CA GLY A 29 4.02 8.97 5.84
C GLY A 29 3.71 8.44 4.45
N GLU A 30 4.00 9.19 3.39
CA GLU A 30 3.85 8.74 2.00
C GLU A 30 5.07 7.92 1.51
N PRO A 31 4.93 7.18 0.39
CA PRO A 31 6.05 6.47 -0.22
C PRO A 31 7.16 7.39 -0.73
N VAL A 32 8.40 6.90 -0.70
CA VAL A 32 9.57 7.55 -1.30
C VAL A 32 10.14 6.65 -2.41
N ALA A 33 10.30 7.19 -3.62
CA ALA A 33 10.99 6.50 -4.70
C ALA A 33 12.50 6.47 -4.46
N VAL A 34 13.09 5.29 -4.37
CA VAL A 34 14.54 5.14 -4.24
C VAL A 34 15.16 4.92 -5.61
N LEU A 35 16.03 5.83 -6.00
CA LEU A 35 16.65 5.87 -7.32
C LEU A 35 18.06 5.25 -7.30
N ASN A 36 18.38 4.46 -8.32
CA ASN A 36 19.72 4.00 -8.63
C ASN A 36 20.07 4.46 -10.05
N ARG A 37 21.16 5.24 -10.21
CA ARG A 37 21.56 5.83 -11.51
C ARG A 37 20.42 6.58 -12.22
N ASN A 38 19.63 7.35 -11.45
CA ASN A 38 18.45 8.11 -11.91
C ASN A 38 17.27 7.26 -12.41
N GLU A 39 17.28 5.95 -12.16
CA GLU A 39 16.15 5.07 -12.42
C GLU A 39 15.53 4.59 -11.10
N PRO A 40 14.19 4.57 -10.96
CA PRO A 40 13.55 4.07 -9.75
C PRO A 40 13.82 2.57 -9.60
N ALA A 41 14.49 2.22 -8.50
CA ALA A 41 14.84 0.84 -8.18
C ALA A 41 13.77 0.17 -7.30
N PHE A 42 13.25 0.90 -6.30
CA PHE A 42 12.19 0.44 -5.41
C PHE A 42 11.51 1.63 -4.71
N TYR A 43 10.41 1.37 -4.01
CA TYR A 43 9.76 2.35 -3.13
C TYR A 43 10.05 2.00 -1.67
N CYS A 44 10.43 3.00 -0.89
CA CYS A 44 10.41 2.91 0.57
C CYS A 44 9.01 3.34 1.02
N VAL A 45 8.24 2.41 1.56
CA VAL A 45 6.88 2.66 2.06
C VAL A 45 6.92 2.59 3.59
N PRO A 46 6.50 3.64 4.31
CA PRO A 46 6.38 3.58 5.77
C PRO A 46 5.44 2.46 6.22
N ALA A 47 5.73 1.85 7.38
CA ALA A 47 4.97 0.69 7.88
C ALA A 47 3.46 0.92 7.94
N GLN A 48 3.04 2.05 8.52
CA GLN A 48 1.61 2.41 8.61
C GLN A 48 0.94 2.53 7.24
N ALA A 49 1.61 3.15 6.26
CA ALA A 49 1.07 3.28 4.91
C ALA A 49 1.00 1.91 4.21
N TYR A 50 1.96 1.03 4.46
CA TYR A 50 1.94 -0.33 3.95
C TYR A 50 0.79 -1.15 4.54
N GLU A 51 0.58 -1.09 5.86
CA GLU A 51 -0.55 -1.73 6.55
C GLU A 51 -1.88 -1.25 5.98
N MET A 52 -2.09 0.07 5.86
CA MET A 52 -3.31 0.63 5.26
C MET A 52 -3.57 0.16 3.82
N MET A 53 -2.51 -0.03 3.02
CA MET A 53 -2.65 -0.59 1.67
C MET A 53 -3.08 -2.05 1.70
N MET A 54 -2.54 -2.85 2.64
CA MET A 54 -2.92 -4.26 2.77
C MET A 54 -4.37 -4.39 3.25
N ASP A 55 -4.78 -3.64 4.27
CA ASP A 55 -6.16 -3.59 4.75
C ASP A 55 -7.13 -3.26 3.60
N ARG A 56 -6.77 -2.29 2.77
CA ARG A 56 -7.60 -1.90 1.62
C ARG A 56 -7.68 -2.99 0.55
N LEU A 57 -6.63 -3.77 0.35
CA LEU A 57 -6.65 -4.91 -0.59
C LEU A 57 -7.56 -6.02 -0.06
N GLU A 58 -7.48 -6.34 1.22
CA GLU A 58 -8.36 -7.31 1.88
C GLU A 58 -9.83 -6.90 1.78
N ASP A 59 -10.13 -5.62 2.01
CA ASP A 59 -11.48 -5.08 1.82
C ASP A 59 -12.00 -5.28 0.39
N LEU A 60 -11.14 -5.16 -0.63
CA LEU A 60 -11.53 -5.34 -2.02
C LEU A 60 -11.87 -6.79 -2.33
N GLU A 61 -11.14 -7.75 -1.75
CA GLU A 61 -11.44 -9.17 -1.85
C GLU A 61 -12.77 -9.50 -1.17
N LEU A 62 -13.00 -8.96 0.02
CA LEU A 62 -14.27 -9.13 0.74
C LEU A 62 -15.44 -8.53 -0.03
N LEU A 63 -15.27 -7.34 -0.61
CA LEU A 63 -16.26 -6.70 -1.47
C LEU A 63 -16.56 -7.51 -2.72
N ALA A 64 -15.56 -8.18 -3.31
CA ALA A 64 -15.76 -9.05 -4.45
C ALA A 64 -16.65 -10.25 -4.07
N LEU A 65 -16.36 -10.89 -2.92
CA LEU A 65 -17.17 -11.99 -2.41
C LEU A 65 -18.61 -11.54 -2.08
N ALA A 66 -18.77 -10.38 -1.45
CA ALA A 66 -20.07 -9.83 -1.13
C ALA A 66 -20.91 -9.59 -2.39
N LYS A 67 -20.29 -9.06 -3.46
CA LYS A 67 -20.95 -8.85 -4.76
C LYS A 67 -21.32 -10.15 -5.46
N GLU A 68 -20.47 -11.17 -5.39
CA GLU A 68 -20.77 -12.49 -5.95
C GLU A 68 -22.02 -13.09 -5.31
N ARG A 69 -22.17 -12.91 -3.99
CA ARG A 69 -23.28 -13.47 -3.19
C ARG A 69 -24.48 -12.54 -3.07
N GLU A 70 -24.43 -11.33 -3.61
CA GLU A 70 -25.46 -10.31 -3.44
C GLU A 70 -26.83 -10.75 -3.97
N SER A 71 -26.84 -11.65 -4.97
CA SER A 71 -28.06 -12.19 -5.58
C SER A 71 -28.51 -13.55 -5.03
N GLU A 72 -27.81 -14.11 -4.04
CA GLU A 72 -28.19 -15.38 -3.42
C GLU A 72 -29.41 -15.21 -2.50
N GLU A 73 -30.20 -16.28 -2.33
CA GLU A 73 -31.33 -16.25 -1.40
C GLU A 73 -30.82 -16.11 0.05
N SER A 74 -31.28 -15.06 0.74
CA SER A 74 -30.94 -14.85 2.15
C SER A 74 -31.72 -15.82 3.04
N ILE A 75 -31.03 -16.48 3.98
CA ILE A 75 -31.64 -17.30 5.01
C ILE A 75 -31.67 -16.51 6.31
N SER A 76 -32.85 -16.35 6.92
CA SER A 76 -32.99 -15.72 8.22
C SER A 76 -32.50 -16.67 9.31
N VAL A 77 -31.59 -16.20 10.15
CA VAL A 77 -31.05 -16.92 11.31
C VAL A 77 -31.10 -16.02 12.54
N ASN A 78 -31.25 -16.62 13.72
CA ASN A 78 -31.19 -15.93 15.00
C ASN A 78 -29.83 -16.20 15.67
N ILE A 79 -29.20 -15.16 16.20
CA ILE A 79 -27.87 -15.26 16.80
C ILE A 79 -27.88 -16.08 18.10
N ASP A 80 -29.01 -16.10 18.81
CA ASP A 80 -29.17 -16.85 20.06
C ASP A 80 -29.31 -18.37 19.83
N ASP A 81 -29.48 -18.81 18.57
CA ASP A 81 -29.68 -20.21 18.19
C ASP A 81 -28.40 -20.86 17.58
N LEU A 82 -27.25 -20.15 17.60
CA LEU A 82 -25.92 -20.59 17.13
C LEU A 82 -25.03 -21.04 18.28
#